data_AF-A0A1I2NUS3-F1
#
_entry.id   AF-A0A1I2NUS3-F1
#
_cell.length_a   1.000
_cell.length_b   1.000
_cell.length_c   1.000
_cell.angle_alpha   90.00
_cell.angle_beta   90.00
_cell.angle_gamma   90.00
#
_symmetry.space_group_name_H-M   'P 1'
#
loop_
_entity.id
_entity.type
_entity.pdbx_description
1 polymer ?
#
loop_
_entity_poly.entity_id
_entity_poly.type
_entity_poly.pdbx_seq_one_letter_code
_entity_poly.pdbx_strand_id
1 'polypeptide(L)'
;MTGTPAPFTAGDYEARMRRAAEAAADAGLDGVLIAPGPDLVWLTGYRPVETERLTLLVLRAGQDPVLVVPTLEAPDAAAAAPMLTLRDWTDGKDPYEAAASLVGSEGRFGVSDNSWALHLLGLQGRLPDTRYVALTEALPMLRAVKDAAEVARLAEAGAAADAAYEEIRKVPFAGRREADVAADLAELLRHFGHSQVDFTIVASGPNGANPHHEAGERVIERGDMVVLDFGGLKHGYGSDTSRTVHVGEPDLEERRVHDVVRAAQEAGVAAVRPGAACQDVDRAARAVITEAGYGEFFIHRTGHGIGVTTHEPPYMIEGEELPLVPGMCFSVEPGIYLPGRFGVRIEDIVTVTEEGGWRLNTTSREMAIVD
;
A
#
# COMPACT_ATOMS: atom_id res chain seq x y z
N MET A 1 -9.74 19.57 -7.76
CA MET A 1 -9.20 20.72 -7.01
C MET A 1 -7.71 20.45 -6.84
N THR A 2 -6.85 21.30 -7.39
CA THR A 2 -5.40 21.08 -7.45
C THR A 2 -4.71 22.04 -6.48
N GLY A 3 -4.48 21.61 -5.25
CA GLY A 3 -3.64 22.31 -4.30
C GLY A 3 -2.84 21.28 -3.51
N THR A 4 -1.55 21.54 -3.31
CA THR A 4 -0.73 20.72 -2.41
C THR A 4 -1.42 20.67 -1.03
N PRO A 5 -1.64 19.48 -0.45
CA PRO A 5 -2.30 19.36 0.84
C PRO A 5 -1.41 19.99 1.93
N ALA A 6 -2.03 20.61 2.93
CA ALA A 6 -1.30 21.21 4.04
C ALA A 6 -0.41 20.15 4.71
N PRO A 7 0.89 20.42 4.97
CA PRO A 7 1.77 19.46 5.64
C PRO A 7 1.21 18.99 6.99
N PHE A 8 1.50 17.75 7.36
CA PHE A 8 1.22 17.29 8.73
C PHE A 8 2.03 18.12 9.72
N THR A 9 1.39 18.46 10.84
CA THR A 9 1.99 19.21 11.94
C THR A 9 2.68 18.29 12.94
N ALA A 10 3.49 18.86 13.84
CA ALA A 10 4.05 18.11 14.96
C ALA A 10 2.95 17.43 15.80
N GLY A 11 1.82 18.10 16.01
CA GLY A 11 0.68 17.56 16.77
C GLY A 11 0.02 16.35 16.09
N ASP A 12 -0.01 16.30 14.76
CA ASP A 12 -0.54 15.14 14.02
C ASP A 12 0.32 13.89 14.27
N TYR A 13 1.64 14.05 14.21
CA TYR A 13 2.60 12.98 14.48
C TYR A 13 2.60 12.56 15.96
N GLU A 14 2.53 13.51 16.89
CA GLU A 14 2.36 13.24 18.33
C GLU A 14 1.11 12.41 18.61
N ALA A 15 -0.02 12.74 17.95
CA ALA A 15 -1.25 11.98 18.08
C ALA A 15 -1.11 10.55 17.54
N ARG A 16 -0.41 10.35 16.41
CA ARG A 16 -0.14 9.02 15.86
C ARG A 16 0.74 8.18 16.78
N MET A 17 1.82 8.77 17.31
CA MET A 17 2.72 8.08 18.25
C MET A 17 2.01 7.71 19.54
N ARG A 18 1.18 8.60 20.09
CA ARG A 18 0.37 8.31 21.27
C ARG A 18 -0.60 7.16 21.01
N ARG A 19 -1.32 7.19 19.89
CA ARG A 19 -2.22 6.09 19.47
C ARG A 19 -1.46 4.76 19.34
N ALA A 20 -0.27 4.76 18.74
CA ALA A 20 0.53 3.56 18.60
C ALA A 20 0.97 2.99 19.96
N ALA A 21 1.40 3.85 20.89
CA ALA A 21 1.78 3.47 22.23
C ALA A 21 0.60 2.94 23.06
N GLU A 22 -0.56 3.59 22.98
CA GLU A 22 -1.80 3.16 23.63
C GLU A 22 -2.28 1.81 23.07
N ALA A 23 -2.31 1.65 21.74
CA ALA A 23 -2.68 0.38 21.10
C ALA A 23 -1.75 -0.77 21.46
N ALA A 24 -0.43 -0.50 21.58
CA ALA A 24 0.52 -1.48 22.06
C ALA A 24 0.21 -1.94 23.49
N ALA A 25 -0.09 -1.01 24.39
CA ALA A 25 -0.46 -1.32 25.77
C ALA A 25 -1.76 -2.15 25.84
N ASP A 26 -2.77 -1.78 25.05
CA ASP A 26 -4.05 -2.51 24.95
C ASP A 26 -3.85 -3.94 24.42
N ALA A 27 -2.85 -4.16 23.56
CA ALA A 27 -2.45 -5.47 23.04
C ALA A 27 -1.52 -6.26 24.00
N GLY A 28 -1.27 -5.75 25.21
CA GLY A 28 -0.40 -6.39 26.21
C GLY A 28 1.09 -6.33 25.84
N LEU A 29 1.51 -5.29 25.12
CA LEU A 29 2.91 -4.96 24.86
C LEU A 29 3.39 -3.87 25.81
N ASP A 30 4.68 -3.91 26.14
CA ASP A 30 5.36 -2.86 26.90
C ASP A 30 5.73 -1.64 26.03
N GLY A 31 5.63 -1.79 24.71
CA GLY A 31 5.89 -0.75 23.73
C GLY A 31 6.06 -1.29 22.31
N VAL A 32 6.40 -0.38 21.39
CA VAL A 32 6.80 -0.72 20.01
C VAL A 32 8.16 -0.13 19.67
N LEU A 33 8.92 -0.88 18.89
CA LEU A 33 10.25 -0.55 18.40
C LEU A 33 10.18 -0.43 16.88
N ILE A 34 10.32 0.79 16.39
CA ILE A 34 10.05 1.14 15.00
C ILE A 34 11.36 1.44 14.29
N ALA A 35 11.69 0.59 13.31
CA ALA A 35 12.87 0.75 12.46
C ALA A 35 12.60 1.74 11.31
N PRO A 36 13.64 2.26 10.63
CA PRO A 36 13.51 2.94 9.36
C PRO A 36 12.57 2.22 8.40
N GLY A 37 11.60 2.95 7.84
CA GLY A 37 10.58 2.38 6.97
C GLY A 37 9.26 3.14 7.03
N PRO A 38 8.19 2.56 6.46
CA PRO A 38 6.89 3.23 6.35
C PRO A 38 6.27 3.60 7.70
N ASP A 39 6.43 2.76 8.72
CA ASP A 39 5.92 3.03 10.07
C ASP A 39 6.59 4.27 10.68
N LEU A 40 7.92 4.38 10.56
CA LEU A 40 8.67 5.53 11.08
C LEU A 40 8.25 6.82 10.37
N VAL A 41 8.12 6.78 9.04
CA VAL A 41 7.68 7.92 8.24
C VAL A 41 6.27 8.34 8.63
N TRP A 42 5.35 7.39 8.83
CA TRP A 42 3.97 7.69 9.21
C TRP A 42 3.88 8.28 10.63
N LEU A 43 4.67 7.76 11.57
CA LEU A 43 4.69 8.20 12.96
C LEU A 43 5.38 9.54 13.16
N THR A 44 6.39 9.88 12.36
CA THR A 44 7.31 10.99 12.67
C THR A 44 7.54 11.98 11.53
N GLY A 45 7.22 11.60 10.29
CA GLY A 45 7.61 12.34 9.10
C GLY A 45 9.09 12.20 8.72
N TYR A 46 9.93 11.60 9.57
CA TYR A 46 11.34 11.40 9.31
C TYR A 46 11.58 10.21 8.38
N ARG A 47 12.37 10.44 7.33
CA ARG A 47 12.78 9.43 6.35
C ARG A 47 14.32 9.34 6.34
N PRO A 48 14.93 8.55 7.23
CA PRO A 48 16.37 8.33 7.24
C PRO A 48 16.81 7.55 5.99
N VAL A 49 18.11 7.60 5.69
CA VAL A 49 18.72 6.65 4.76
C VAL A 49 18.84 5.32 5.49
N GLU A 50 18.33 4.25 4.88
CA GLU A 50 18.44 2.91 5.46
C GLU A 50 19.88 2.40 5.31
N THR A 51 20.55 2.21 6.45
CA THR A 51 21.93 1.68 6.54
C THR A 51 22.01 0.60 7.62
N GLU A 52 23.17 -0.01 7.80
CA GLU A 52 23.43 -0.96 8.88
C GLU A 52 23.51 -0.31 10.27
N ARG A 53 23.48 1.02 10.35
CA ARG A 53 23.50 1.76 11.60
C ARG A 53 22.12 1.76 12.23
N LEU A 54 22.07 1.46 13.53
CA LEU A 54 20.82 1.46 14.29
C LEU A 54 20.19 2.85 14.31
N THR A 55 19.01 2.94 13.69
CA THR A 55 18.00 3.96 13.96
C THR A 55 16.77 3.24 14.51
N LEU A 56 16.21 3.70 15.63
CA LEU A 56 15.10 3.02 16.29
C LEU A 56 14.24 4.01 17.09
N LEU A 57 12.97 4.14 16.72
CA LEU A 57 12.00 4.87 17.53
C LEU A 57 11.43 3.92 18.58
N VAL A 58 11.48 4.34 19.84
CA VAL A 58 10.92 3.62 20.98
C VAL A 58 9.68 4.36 21.47
N LEU A 59 8.52 3.69 21.39
CA LEU A 59 7.25 4.21 21.88
C LEU A 59 6.72 3.34 23.02
N ARG A 60 6.37 3.97 24.15
CA ARG A 60 5.77 3.31 25.30
C ARG A 60 4.66 4.18 25.87
N ALA A 61 3.56 3.57 26.30
CA ALA A 61 2.42 4.32 26.82
C ALA A 61 2.81 5.15 28.05
N GLY A 62 2.46 6.43 28.05
CA GLY A 62 2.77 7.36 29.15
C GLY A 62 4.23 7.81 29.25
N GLN A 63 5.06 7.52 28.25
CA GLN A 63 6.45 7.98 28.18
C GLN A 63 6.66 8.84 26.92
N ASP A 64 7.64 9.75 26.98
CA ASP A 64 8.01 10.57 25.83
C ASP A 64 8.61 9.69 24.71
N PRO A 65 8.22 9.89 23.43
CA PRO A 65 8.85 9.22 22.30
C PRO A 65 10.35 9.52 22.22
N VAL A 66 11.16 8.46 22.10
CA VAL A 66 12.61 8.59 21.96
C VAL A 66 13.07 7.96 20.65
N LEU A 67 13.78 8.72 19.82
CA LEU A 67 14.42 8.23 18.61
C LEU A 67 15.92 8.02 18.87
N VAL A 68 16.34 6.76 18.83
CA VAL A 68 17.76 6.39 18.82
C VAL A 68 18.29 6.57 17.42
N VAL A 69 19.38 7.33 17.25
CA VAL A 69 19.98 7.64 15.93
C VAL A 69 21.50 7.63 15.99
N PRO A 70 22.21 7.41 14.88
CA PRO A 70 23.64 7.72 14.82
C PRO A 70 23.88 9.22 15.03
N THR A 71 24.95 9.61 15.73
CA THR A 71 25.33 11.02 15.97
C THR A 71 25.43 11.82 14.66
N LEU A 72 25.86 11.18 13.57
CA LEU A 72 25.96 11.81 12.25
C LEU A 72 24.60 12.12 11.61
N GLU A 73 23.52 11.44 12.00
CA GLU A 73 22.16 11.65 11.49
C GLU A 73 21.28 12.48 12.44
N ALA A 74 21.74 12.72 13.67
CA ALA A 74 20.98 13.47 14.68
C ALA A 74 20.53 14.87 14.23
N PRO A 75 21.34 15.67 13.49
CA PRO A 75 20.88 16.96 12.97
C PRO A 75 19.70 16.85 12.01
N ASP A 76 19.71 15.87 11.11
CA ASP A 76 18.66 15.66 10.12
C ASP A 76 17.38 15.15 10.81
N ALA A 77 17.53 14.23 11.77
CA ALA A 77 16.42 13.75 12.59
C ALA A 77 15.77 14.89 13.40
N ALA A 78 16.57 15.77 14.00
CA ALA A 78 16.06 16.92 14.77
C ALA A 78 15.29 17.91 13.89
N ALA A 79 15.74 18.12 12.65
CA ALA A 79 15.08 19.00 11.70
C ALA A 79 13.76 18.42 11.19
N ALA A 80 13.72 17.11 10.92
CA ALA A 80 12.55 16.43 10.37
C ALA A 80 11.49 16.09 11.42
N ALA A 81 11.91 15.75 12.64
CA ALA A 81 11.05 15.32 13.73
C ALA A 81 11.37 16.08 15.04
N PRO A 82 11.14 17.41 15.08
CA PRO A 82 11.51 18.26 16.22
C PRO A 82 10.74 17.98 17.52
N MET A 83 9.66 17.20 17.44
CA MET A 83 8.85 16.75 18.57
C MET A 83 9.46 15.55 19.32
N LEU A 84 10.48 14.88 18.75
CA LEU A 84 11.08 13.70 19.36
C LEU A 84 12.20 14.06 20.32
N THR A 85 12.31 13.30 21.41
CA THR A 85 13.56 13.27 22.17
C THR A 85 14.57 12.43 21.40
N LEU A 86 15.72 13.00 21.06
CA LEU A 86 16.79 12.26 20.39
C LEU A 86 17.76 11.64 21.38
N ARG A 87 18.19 10.42 21.09
CA ARG A 87 19.30 9.76 21.77
C ARG A 87 20.29 9.29 20.74
N ASP A 88 21.44 9.94 20.67
CA ASP A 88 22.43 9.58 19.68
C ASP A 88 23.44 8.53 20.17
N TRP A 89 24.11 7.88 19.23
CA TRP A 89 25.24 7.00 19.49
C TRP A 89 26.32 7.17 18.42
N THR A 90 27.58 6.96 18.79
CA THR A 90 28.74 7.19 17.92
C THR A 90 29.35 5.87 17.44
N ASP A 91 29.80 5.83 16.18
CA ASP A 91 30.54 4.69 15.62
C ASP A 91 31.66 4.22 16.57
N GLY A 92 31.79 2.90 16.75
CA GLY A 92 32.71 2.27 17.71
C GLY A 92 32.14 2.08 19.12
N LYS A 93 30.90 2.50 19.37
CA LYS A 93 30.10 2.13 20.56
C LYS A 93 29.10 1.03 20.22
N ASP A 94 28.58 0.36 21.25
CA ASP A 94 27.46 -0.55 21.10
C ASP A 94 26.17 0.26 20.90
N PRO A 95 25.56 0.27 19.69
CA PRO A 95 24.34 1.03 19.44
C PRO A 95 23.15 0.55 20.29
N TYR A 96 23.15 -0.72 20.70
CA TYR A 96 22.07 -1.32 21.48
C TYR A 96 22.09 -0.85 22.94
N GLU A 97 23.21 -0.33 23.43
CA GLU A 97 23.29 0.30 24.75
C GLU A 97 22.40 1.55 24.85
N ALA A 98 22.34 2.36 23.78
CA ALA A 98 21.50 3.54 23.72
C ALA A 98 19.99 3.19 23.80
N ALA A 99 19.59 2.08 23.18
CA ALA A 99 18.23 1.56 23.21
C ALA A 99 17.89 0.82 24.53
N ALA A 100 18.86 0.12 25.14
CA ALA A 100 18.63 -0.77 26.28
C ALA A 100 17.92 -0.10 27.47
N SER A 101 18.29 1.13 27.81
CA SER A 101 17.67 1.86 28.93
C SER A 101 16.24 2.33 28.64
N LEU A 102 15.82 2.39 27.37
CA LEU A 102 14.47 2.76 26.96
C LEU A 102 13.53 1.54 26.99
N VAL A 103 14.05 0.41 26.50
CA VAL A 103 13.33 -0.87 26.45
C VAL A 103 13.18 -1.45 27.87
N GLY A 104 14.22 -1.37 28.69
CA GLY A 104 14.27 -2.04 29.99
C GLY A 104 14.84 -3.44 29.90
N SER A 105 15.06 -4.09 31.05
CA SER A 105 15.68 -5.42 31.12
C SER A 105 14.75 -6.56 30.72
N GLU A 106 13.44 -6.34 30.80
CA GLU A 106 12.39 -7.33 30.50
C GLU A 106 11.23 -6.64 29.77
N GLY A 107 10.40 -7.43 29.09
CA GLY A 107 9.17 -6.93 28.46
C GLY A 107 8.87 -7.58 27.11
N ARG A 108 7.69 -7.29 26.56
CA ARG A 108 7.24 -7.75 25.25
C ARG A 108 7.00 -6.57 24.32
N PHE A 109 7.65 -6.55 23.18
CA PHE A 109 7.63 -5.43 22.25
C PHE A 109 7.17 -5.84 20.85
N GLY A 110 6.34 -5.01 20.23
CA GLY A 110 6.10 -5.07 18.79
C GLY A 110 7.29 -4.46 18.06
N VAL A 111 7.77 -5.09 16.99
CA VAL A 111 8.92 -4.61 16.21
C VAL A 111 8.53 -4.49 14.76
N SER A 112 8.85 -3.36 14.11
CA SER A 112 8.55 -3.17 12.67
C SER A 112 9.02 -4.37 11.85
N ASP A 113 8.17 -4.84 10.94
CA ASP A 113 8.38 -6.10 10.23
C ASP A 113 9.59 -6.08 9.29
N ASN A 114 10.01 -4.88 8.86
CA ASN A 114 11.17 -4.64 8.03
C ASN A 114 12.47 -4.44 8.85
N SER A 115 12.42 -4.62 10.17
CA SER A 115 13.61 -4.53 11.01
C SER A 115 14.65 -5.56 10.60
N TRP A 116 15.88 -5.11 10.36
CA TRP A 116 16.95 -6.03 9.99
C TRP A 116 17.19 -7.03 11.12
N ALA A 117 17.36 -8.31 10.74
CA ALA A 117 17.68 -9.37 11.69
C ALA A 117 18.93 -9.04 12.54
N LEU A 118 19.88 -8.29 11.96
CA LEU A 118 21.04 -7.75 12.68
C LEU A 118 20.65 -6.99 13.95
N HIS A 119 19.68 -6.08 13.86
CA HIS A 119 19.24 -5.25 14.99
C HIS A 119 18.41 -6.04 15.99
N LEU A 120 17.53 -6.91 15.51
CA LEU A 120 16.74 -7.78 16.38
C LEU A 120 17.65 -8.71 17.21
N LEU A 121 18.62 -9.36 16.57
CA LEU A 121 19.60 -10.22 17.24
C LEU A 121 20.51 -9.44 18.19
N GLY A 122 20.90 -8.22 17.81
CA GLY A 122 21.68 -7.33 18.67
C GLY A 122 20.94 -6.94 19.95
N LEU A 123 19.66 -6.57 19.82
CA LEU A 123 18.78 -6.28 20.95
C LEU A 123 18.57 -7.53 21.83
N GLN A 124 18.29 -8.70 21.24
CA GLN A 124 18.15 -9.97 21.98
C GLN A 124 19.42 -10.36 22.74
N GLY A 125 20.60 -10.16 22.14
CA GLY A 125 21.87 -10.41 22.80
C GLY A 125 22.11 -9.49 23.99
N ARG A 126 21.67 -8.23 23.91
CA ARG A 126 21.82 -7.23 24.97
C ARG A 126 20.76 -7.34 26.07
N LEU A 127 19.54 -7.72 25.71
CA LEU A 127 18.34 -7.78 26.53
C LEU A 127 17.69 -9.18 26.46
N PRO A 128 18.34 -10.22 27.01
CA PRO A 128 17.92 -11.62 26.82
C PRO A 128 16.55 -11.96 27.40
N ASP A 129 16.04 -11.17 28.35
CA ASP A 129 14.74 -11.38 28.99
C ASP A 129 13.59 -10.59 28.32
N THR A 130 13.86 -9.96 27.17
CA THR A 130 12.83 -9.33 26.34
C THR A 130 12.30 -10.27 25.26
N ARG A 131 11.07 -10.04 24.82
CA ARG A 131 10.40 -10.79 23.76
C ARG A 131 9.93 -9.85 22.67
N TYR A 132 10.03 -10.30 21.42
CA TYR A 132 9.67 -9.52 20.25
C TYR A 132 8.60 -10.25 19.45
N VAL A 133 7.66 -9.49 18.91
CA VAL A 133 6.61 -9.96 17.99
C VAL A 133 6.57 -9.01 16.79
N ALA A 134 6.22 -9.53 15.61
CA ALA A 134 6.02 -8.71 14.43
C ALA A 134 4.95 -7.64 14.70
N LEU A 135 5.18 -6.41 14.25
CA LEU A 135 4.28 -5.30 14.50
C LEU A 135 2.91 -5.55 13.85
N THR A 136 2.88 -6.10 12.64
CA THR A 136 1.61 -6.45 11.98
C THR A 136 0.90 -7.64 12.59
N GLU A 137 1.59 -8.53 13.30
CA GLU A 137 0.93 -9.59 14.06
C GLU A 137 0.25 -9.01 15.32
N ALA A 138 0.94 -8.12 16.03
CA ALA A 138 0.42 -7.57 17.28
C ALA A 138 -0.59 -6.43 17.07
N LEU A 139 -0.38 -5.60 16.05
CA LEU A 139 -1.16 -4.41 15.74
C LEU A 139 -1.47 -4.32 14.23
N PRO A 140 -2.17 -5.33 13.64
CA PRO A 140 -2.40 -5.41 12.19
C PRO A 140 -3.06 -4.16 11.61
N MET A 141 -3.89 -3.46 12.39
CA MET A 141 -4.67 -2.32 11.92
C MET A 141 -4.10 -0.95 12.34
N LEU A 142 -2.83 -0.88 12.78
CA LEU A 142 -2.24 0.35 13.31
C LEU A 142 -2.36 1.55 12.35
N ARG A 143 -2.13 1.30 11.06
CA ARG A 143 -2.22 2.31 9.97
C ARG A 143 -3.47 2.14 9.09
N ALA A 144 -4.31 1.16 9.40
CA ALA A 144 -5.46 0.82 8.55
C ALA A 144 -6.47 1.97 8.48
N VAL A 145 -6.70 2.66 9.60
CA VAL A 145 -7.68 3.76 9.71
C VAL A 145 -7.02 5.11 9.46
N LYS A 146 -7.31 5.70 8.30
CA LYS A 146 -6.78 6.98 7.86
C LYS A 146 -7.59 8.13 8.44
N ASP A 147 -6.90 9.18 8.87
CA ASP A 147 -7.53 10.46 9.16
C ASP A 147 -7.99 11.18 7.87
N ALA A 148 -8.76 12.26 8.01
CA ALA A 148 -9.30 12.98 6.86
C ALA A 148 -8.22 13.58 5.94
N ALA A 149 -7.06 13.96 6.49
CA ALA A 149 -5.96 14.52 5.74
C ALA A 149 -5.15 13.43 5.02
N GLU A 150 -5.11 12.21 5.55
CA GLU A 150 -4.59 11.01 4.88
C GLU A 150 -5.51 10.58 3.73
N VAL A 151 -6.83 10.50 3.94
CA VAL A 151 -7.80 10.17 2.89
C VAL A 151 -7.75 11.19 1.76
N ALA A 152 -7.64 12.49 2.07
CA ALA A 152 -7.51 13.52 1.04
C ALA A 152 -6.27 13.33 0.16
N ARG A 153 -5.14 12.92 0.73
CA ARG A 153 -3.91 12.62 -0.03
C ARG A 153 -4.04 11.39 -0.92
N LEU A 154 -4.67 10.33 -0.41
CA LEU A 154 -4.99 9.14 -1.22
C LEU A 154 -5.92 9.50 -2.38
N ALA A 155 -6.93 10.35 -2.15
CA ALA A 155 -7.83 10.82 -3.20
C ALA A 155 -7.08 11.64 -4.28
N GLU A 156 -6.14 12.49 -3.88
CA GLU A 156 -5.29 13.23 -4.83
C GLU A 156 -4.30 12.33 -5.60
N ALA A 157 -3.78 11.28 -4.96
CA ALA A 157 -2.95 10.27 -5.60
C ALA A 157 -3.76 9.49 -6.64
N GLY A 158 -4.95 8.99 -6.26
CA GLY A 158 -5.87 8.29 -7.16
C GLY A 158 -6.30 9.16 -8.35
N ALA A 159 -6.66 10.42 -8.11
CA ALA A 159 -7.02 11.36 -9.18
C ALA A 159 -5.84 11.64 -10.14
N ALA A 160 -4.60 11.61 -9.66
CA ALA A 160 -3.42 11.76 -10.50
C ALA A 160 -3.13 10.51 -11.34
N ALA A 161 -3.36 9.31 -10.79
CA ALA A 161 -3.27 8.06 -11.53
C ALA A 161 -4.39 7.96 -12.59
N ASP A 162 -5.61 8.40 -12.26
CA ASP A 162 -6.72 8.53 -13.22
C ASP A 162 -6.35 9.44 -14.40
N ALA A 163 -5.71 10.59 -14.13
CA ALA A 163 -5.25 11.48 -15.19
C ALA A 163 -4.17 10.83 -16.06
N ALA A 164 -3.27 10.05 -15.47
CA ALA A 164 -2.29 9.25 -16.22
C ALA A 164 -2.97 8.20 -17.11
N TYR A 165 -4.01 7.52 -16.62
CA TYR A 165 -4.81 6.58 -17.42
C TYR A 165 -5.45 7.25 -18.65
N GLU A 166 -6.04 8.43 -18.46
CA GLU A 166 -6.71 9.14 -19.54
C GLU A 166 -5.73 9.64 -20.62
N GLU A 167 -4.47 9.89 -20.27
CA GLU A 167 -3.44 10.22 -21.27
C GLU A 167 -2.84 8.97 -21.92
N ILE A 168 -2.55 7.90 -21.17
CA ILE A 168 -1.91 6.71 -21.75
C ILE A 168 -2.80 6.06 -22.81
N ARG A 169 -4.13 6.02 -22.62
CA ARG A 169 -5.06 5.45 -23.61
C ARG A 169 -5.03 6.14 -24.99
N LYS A 170 -4.41 7.32 -25.10
CA LYS A 170 -4.31 8.09 -26.34
C LYS A 170 -3.03 7.78 -27.12
N VAL A 171 -2.06 7.09 -26.52
CA VAL A 171 -0.83 6.71 -27.22
C VAL A 171 -1.10 5.46 -28.09
N PRO A 172 -0.33 5.24 -29.18
CA PRO A 172 -0.39 3.99 -29.91
C PRO A 172 0.13 2.83 -29.07
N PHE A 173 -0.57 1.69 -29.07
CA PHE A 173 -0.18 0.47 -28.40
C PHE A 173 0.42 -0.52 -29.40
N ALA A 174 -0.30 -0.78 -30.50
CA ALA A 174 0.13 -1.77 -31.49
C ALA A 174 1.52 -1.43 -32.06
N GLY A 175 2.41 -2.42 -32.07
CA GLY A 175 3.78 -2.31 -32.59
C GLY A 175 4.79 -1.73 -31.60
N ARG A 176 4.38 -1.36 -30.37
CA ARG A 176 5.32 -0.96 -29.29
C ARG A 176 5.61 -2.12 -28.36
N ARG A 177 6.76 -2.07 -27.67
CA ARG A 177 7.03 -3.00 -26.58
C ARG A 177 6.24 -2.60 -25.34
N GLU A 178 5.86 -3.59 -24.54
CA GLU A 178 5.25 -3.35 -23.22
C GLU A 178 6.09 -2.37 -22.38
N ALA A 179 7.41 -2.58 -22.34
CA ALA A 179 8.34 -1.72 -21.61
C ALA A 179 8.31 -0.24 -22.08
N ASP A 180 8.04 0.02 -23.36
CA ASP A 180 7.97 1.38 -23.88
C ASP A 180 6.68 2.09 -23.40
N VAL A 181 5.55 1.37 -23.37
CA VAL A 181 4.28 1.90 -22.83
C VAL A 181 4.34 2.05 -21.31
N ALA A 182 5.01 1.13 -20.62
CA ALA A 182 5.25 1.22 -19.18
C ALA A 182 6.13 2.42 -18.80
N ALA A 183 7.11 2.77 -19.65
CA ALA A 183 7.93 3.96 -19.48
C ALA A 183 7.09 5.25 -19.62
N ASP A 184 6.21 5.32 -20.62
CA ASP A 184 5.29 6.44 -20.80
C ASP A 184 4.36 6.60 -19.58
N LEU A 185 3.80 5.50 -19.05
CA LEU A 185 3.01 5.50 -17.81
C LEU A 185 3.80 6.09 -16.63
N ALA A 186 5.06 5.67 -16.47
CA ALA A 186 5.90 6.15 -15.40
C ALA A 186 6.23 7.64 -15.55
N GLU A 187 6.38 8.14 -16.78
CA GLU A 187 6.52 9.56 -17.06
C GLU A 187 5.23 10.33 -16.73
N LEU A 188 4.07 9.82 -17.13
CA LEU A 188 2.76 10.41 -16.84
C LEU A 188 2.47 10.48 -15.34
N LEU A 189 2.78 9.44 -14.57
CA LEU A 189 2.62 9.47 -13.11
C LEU A 189 3.44 10.60 -12.47
N ARG A 190 4.69 10.76 -12.88
CA ARG A 190 5.57 11.87 -12.42
C ARG A 190 5.04 13.21 -12.89
N HIS A 191 4.57 13.31 -14.14
CA HIS A 191 3.96 14.51 -14.69
C HIS A 191 2.76 14.97 -13.86
N PHE A 192 1.90 14.05 -13.40
CA PHE A 192 0.75 14.34 -12.54
C PHE A 192 1.08 14.43 -11.04
N GLY A 193 2.37 14.41 -10.69
CA GLY A 193 2.87 14.80 -9.37
C GLY A 193 3.16 13.65 -8.41
N HIS A 194 3.25 12.41 -8.88
CA HIS A 194 3.81 11.33 -8.06
C HIS A 194 5.30 11.60 -7.81
N SER A 195 5.69 11.62 -6.54
CA SER A 195 7.08 11.73 -6.11
C SER A 195 7.85 10.42 -6.26
N GLN A 196 7.13 9.30 -6.33
CA GLN A 196 7.67 7.95 -6.46
C GLN A 196 6.75 7.17 -7.40
N VAL A 197 7.33 6.43 -8.34
CA VAL A 197 6.60 5.44 -9.15
C VAL A 197 7.01 4.09 -8.59
N ASP A 198 6.04 3.31 -8.13
CA ASP A 198 6.30 2.02 -7.50
C ASP A 198 6.32 0.90 -8.54
N PHE A 199 5.39 0.96 -9.51
CA PHE A 199 5.26 -0.04 -10.57
C PHE A 199 4.47 0.52 -11.77
N THR A 200 4.74 -0.06 -12.93
CA THR A 200 4.00 0.16 -14.18
C THR A 200 3.92 -1.15 -14.97
N ILE A 201 2.95 -1.97 -14.65
CA ILE A 201 2.66 -3.21 -15.34
C ILE A 201 1.90 -2.89 -16.63
N VAL A 202 2.45 -3.39 -17.74
CA VAL A 202 1.79 -3.45 -19.06
C VAL A 202 1.92 -4.88 -19.53
N ALA A 203 0.81 -5.62 -19.49
CA ALA A 203 0.79 -7.05 -19.76
C ALA A 203 -0.16 -7.35 -20.92
N SER A 204 0.42 -7.61 -22.10
CA SER A 204 -0.30 -7.74 -23.36
C SER A 204 -0.49 -9.20 -23.78
N GLY A 205 -1.70 -9.52 -24.28
CA GLY A 205 -2.07 -10.86 -24.72
C GLY A 205 -1.80 -11.90 -23.61
N PRO A 206 -1.05 -12.98 -23.89
CA PRO A 206 -0.77 -14.04 -22.91
C PRO A 206 -0.11 -13.56 -21.62
N ASN A 207 0.65 -12.47 -21.66
CA ASN A 207 1.29 -11.90 -20.47
C ASN A 207 0.25 -11.38 -19.47
N GLY A 208 -0.91 -10.92 -19.93
CA GLY A 208 -2.02 -10.48 -19.08
C GLY A 208 -2.54 -11.57 -18.14
N ALA A 209 -2.31 -12.85 -18.45
CA ALA A 209 -2.66 -13.98 -17.58
C ALA A 209 -1.68 -14.20 -16.41
N ASN A 210 -0.60 -13.41 -16.31
CA ASN A 210 0.30 -13.40 -15.17
C ASN A 210 0.08 -12.10 -14.36
N PRO A 211 -0.53 -12.17 -13.16
CA PRO A 211 -0.85 -10.97 -12.38
C PRO A 211 0.37 -10.14 -11.95
N HIS A 212 1.56 -10.74 -11.89
CA HIS A 212 2.82 -10.07 -11.54
C HIS A 212 3.78 -9.97 -12.73
N HIS A 213 3.24 -9.87 -13.95
CA HIS A 213 4.08 -9.67 -15.13
C HIS A 213 4.84 -8.35 -15.05
N GLU A 214 6.15 -8.38 -15.32
CA GLU A 214 6.94 -7.17 -15.52
C GLU A 214 6.94 -6.81 -17.00
N ALA A 215 6.58 -5.56 -17.33
CA ALA A 215 6.52 -5.08 -18.69
C ALA A 215 7.87 -5.30 -19.41
N GLY A 216 7.84 -6.08 -20.50
CA GLY A 216 9.07 -6.57 -21.14
C GLY A 216 9.19 -6.19 -22.61
N GLU A 217 9.94 -7.02 -23.33
CA GLU A 217 10.26 -6.83 -24.74
C GLU A 217 9.14 -7.31 -25.69
N ARG A 218 8.05 -7.90 -25.19
CA ARG A 218 6.93 -8.34 -26.04
C ARG A 218 6.36 -7.11 -26.75
N VAL A 219 6.25 -7.21 -28.07
CA VAL A 219 5.57 -6.22 -28.90
C VAL A 219 4.07 -6.44 -28.77
N ILE A 220 3.34 -5.39 -28.43
CA ILE A 220 1.89 -5.39 -28.34
C ILE A 220 1.32 -5.50 -29.77
N GLU A 221 0.41 -6.44 -29.98
CA GLU A 221 -0.20 -6.73 -31.28
C GLU A 221 -1.65 -6.24 -31.33
N ARG A 222 -2.17 -6.04 -32.54
CA ARG A 222 -3.60 -5.80 -32.72
C ARG A 222 -4.37 -7.08 -32.39
N GLY A 223 -5.40 -6.96 -31.56
CA GLY A 223 -6.14 -8.08 -30.99
C GLY A 223 -5.66 -8.48 -29.59
N ASP A 224 -4.71 -7.78 -29.00
CA ASP A 224 -4.35 -8.03 -27.60
C ASP A 224 -5.31 -7.33 -26.63
N MET A 225 -5.75 -8.10 -25.62
CA MET A 225 -6.10 -7.55 -24.31
C MET A 225 -4.83 -7.09 -23.60
N VAL A 226 -4.84 -5.89 -23.01
CA VAL A 226 -3.69 -5.32 -22.31
C VAL A 226 -4.10 -4.88 -20.91
N VAL A 227 -3.58 -5.55 -19.89
CA VAL A 227 -3.72 -5.13 -18.50
C VAL A 227 -2.72 -4.01 -18.23
N LEU A 228 -3.24 -2.85 -17.82
CA LEU A 228 -2.47 -1.73 -17.31
C LEU A 228 -2.70 -1.65 -15.82
N ASP A 229 -1.63 -1.73 -15.04
CA ASP A 229 -1.68 -1.66 -13.59
C ASP A 229 -0.50 -0.87 -13.07
N PHE A 230 -0.78 0.25 -12.41
CA PHE A 230 0.25 1.24 -12.12
C PHE A 230 -0.11 2.11 -10.94
N GLY A 231 0.93 2.50 -10.21
CA GLY A 231 0.77 3.23 -8.97
C GLY A 231 2.08 3.80 -8.46
N GLY A 232 1.96 4.58 -7.40
CA GLY A 232 3.10 5.22 -6.78
C GLY A 232 2.70 6.13 -5.63
N LEU A 233 3.67 6.82 -5.05
CA LEU A 233 3.41 7.74 -3.94
C LEU A 233 3.28 9.18 -4.43
N LYS A 234 2.16 9.81 -4.09
CA LYS A 234 1.96 11.26 -4.17
C LYS A 234 1.71 11.82 -2.78
N HIS A 235 2.46 12.88 -2.41
CA HIS A 235 2.46 13.43 -1.05
C HIS A 235 2.75 12.38 0.05
N GLY A 236 3.47 11.30 -0.31
CA GLY A 236 3.79 10.18 0.57
C GLY A 236 2.69 9.11 0.72
N TYR A 237 1.60 9.19 -0.07
CA TYR A 237 0.48 8.24 -0.03
C TYR A 237 0.27 7.58 -1.40
N GLY A 238 -0.12 6.30 -1.37
CA GLY A 238 -0.25 5.45 -2.54
C GLY A 238 -1.44 5.79 -3.44
N SER A 239 -1.19 5.73 -4.74
CA SER A 239 -2.20 5.40 -5.75
C SER A 239 -1.97 3.98 -6.22
N ASP A 240 -3.06 3.33 -6.62
CA ASP A 240 -3.06 2.04 -7.28
C ASP A 240 -4.29 1.97 -8.18
N THR A 241 -4.14 1.50 -9.41
CA THR A 241 -5.26 1.36 -10.33
C THR A 241 -4.90 0.44 -11.48
N SER A 242 -5.85 -0.46 -11.77
CA SER A 242 -5.81 -1.37 -12.89
C SER A 242 -6.98 -1.11 -13.83
N ARG A 243 -6.67 -1.04 -15.12
CA ARG A 243 -7.65 -1.04 -16.22
C ARG A 243 -7.17 -1.98 -17.31
N THR A 244 -8.11 -2.69 -17.92
CA THR A 244 -7.80 -3.54 -19.07
C THR A 244 -8.35 -2.89 -20.34
N VAL A 245 -7.47 -2.66 -21.31
CA VAL A 245 -7.82 -2.10 -22.62
C VAL A 245 -7.70 -3.18 -23.68
N HIS A 246 -8.29 -2.95 -24.85
CA HIS A 246 -8.14 -3.84 -26.00
C HIS A 246 -7.60 -3.07 -27.22
N VAL A 247 -6.63 -3.67 -27.91
CA VAL A 247 -6.01 -3.09 -29.11
C VAL A 247 -6.83 -3.48 -30.34
N GLY A 248 -7.68 -2.59 -30.84
CA GLY A 248 -8.70 -2.90 -31.86
C GLY A 248 -9.99 -3.47 -31.28
N GLU A 249 -10.73 -4.30 -32.03
CA GLU A 249 -12.03 -4.81 -31.58
C GLU A 249 -11.92 -6.18 -30.89
N PRO A 250 -12.46 -6.35 -29.65
CA PRO A 250 -12.39 -7.61 -28.93
C PRO A 250 -13.37 -8.66 -29.46
N ASP A 251 -13.09 -9.94 -29.23
CA ASP A 251 -14.02 -11.02 -29.54
C ASP A 251 -15.16 -11.13 -28.50
N LEU A 252 -16.03 -12.13 -28.67
CA LEU A 252 -17.16 -12.34 -27.75
C LEU A 252 -16.75 -12.85 -26.37
N GLU A 253 -15.67 -13.64 -26.30
CA GLU A 253 -15.18 -14.20 -25.04
C GLU A 253 -14.43 -13.14 -24.23
N GLU A 254 -13.59 -12.32 -24.87
CA GLU A 254 -12.88 -11.20 -24.24
C GLU A 254 -13.86 -10.19 -23.65
N ARG A 255 -14.89 -9.80 -24.41
CA ARG A 255 -15.98 -8.93 -23.90
C ARG A 255 -16.69 -9.56 -22.71
N ARG A 256 -17.01 -10.86 -22.80
CA ARG A 256 -17.69 -11.59 -21.71
C ARG A 256 -16.83 -11.64 -20.45
N VAL A 257 -15.55 -12.00 -20.56
CA VAL A 257 -14.63 -12.08 -19.41
C VAL A 257 -14.47 -10.70 -18.78
N HIS A 258 -14.32 -9.66 -19.60
CA HIS A 258 -14.23 -8.30 -19.12
C HIS A 258 -15.48 -7.86 -18.35
N ASP A 259 -16.68 -8.11 -18.90
CA ASP A 259 -17.94 -7.78 -18.23
C ASP A 259 -18.13 -8.53 -16.90
N VAL A 260 -17.69 -9.79 -16.82
CA VAL A 260 -17.71 -10.55 -15.56
C VAL A 260 -16.79 -9.92 -14.52
N VAL A 261 -15.56 -9.55 -14.89
CA VAL A 261 -14.64 -8.86 -13.96
C VAL A 261 -15.20 -7.51 -13.51
N ARG A 262 -15.80 -6.75 -14.43
CA ARG A 262 -16.45 -5.47 -14.11
C ARG A 262 -17.60 -5.66 -13.12
N ALA A 263 -18.47 -6.64 -13.35
CA ALA A 263 -19.57 -6.96 -12.45
C ALA A 263 -19.06 -7.44 -11.07
N ALA A 264 -17.98 -8.22 -11.04
CA ALA A 264 -17.35 -8.66 -9.80
C ALA A 264 -16.75 -7.49 -9.01
N GLN A 265 -16.10 -6.54 -9.68
CA GLN A 265 -15.56 -5.32 -9.07
C GLN A 265 -16.68 -4.47 -8.49
N GLU A 266 -17.76 -4.26 -9.25
CA GLU A 266 -18.94 -3.53 -8.79
C GLU A 266 -19.58 -4.18 -7.54
N ALA A 267 -19.68 -5.52 -7.52
CA ALA A 267 -20.19 -6.28 -6.38
C ALA A 267 -19.27 -6.15 -5.14
N GLY A 268 -17.95 -6.24 -5.33
CA GLY A 268 -16.98 -6.04 -4.25
C GLY A 268 -17.10 -4.64 -3.63
N VAL A 269 -17.15 -3.59 -4.45
CA VAL A 269 -17.32 -2.22 -3.92
C VAL A 269 -18.68 -2.02 -3.25
N ALA A 270 -19.76 -2.62 -3.78
CA ALA A 270 -21.09 -2.54 -3.16
C ALA A 270 -21.17 -3.23 -1.79
N ALA A 271 -20.30 -4.20 -1.52
CA ALA A 271 -20.19 -4.85 -0.21
C ALA A 271 -19.51 -3.98 0.86
N VAL A 272 -18.81 -2.90 0.46
CA VAL A 272 -18.09 -2.01 1.39
C VAL A 272 -19.06 -1.16 2.21
N ARG A 273 -19.11 -1.42 3.51
CA ARG A 273 -19.86 -0.64 4.49
C ARG A 273 -19.31 -0.85 5.91
N PRO A 274 -19.50 0.11 6.84
CA PRO A 274 -19.13 -0.08 8.23
C PRO A 274 -19.71 -1.37 8.82
N GLY A 275 -18.88 -2.14 9.51
CA GLY A 275 -19.23 -3.39 10.18
C GLY A 275 -19.29 -4.64 9.30
N ALA A 276 -19.18 -4.53 7.97
CA ALA A 276 -18.96 -5.71 7.13
C ALA A 276 -17.56 -6.30 7.40
N ALA A 277 -17.38 -7.61 7.32
CA ALA A 277 -16.05 -8.20 7.45
C ALA A 277 -15.24 -7.99 6.17
N CYS A 278 -13.91 -7.91 6.26
CA CYS A 278 -13.06 -7.77 5.06
C CYS A 278 -13.29 -8.92 4.06
N GLN A 279 -13.48 -10.14 4.55
CA GLN A 279 -13.81 -11.30 3.72
C GLN A 279 -15.15 -11.17 2.97
N ASP A 280 -16.09 -10.33 3.43
CA ASP A 280 -17.38 -10.17 2.74
C ASP A 280 -17.21 -9.42 1.40
N VAL A 281 -16.19 -8.55 1.30
CA VAL A 281 -15.80 -7.89 0.04
C VAL A 281 -15.22 -8.93 -0.94
N ASP A 282 -14.37 -9.84 -0.46
CA ASP A 282 -13.82 -10.92 -1.29
C ASP A 282 -14.92 -11.86 -1.79
N ARG A 283 -15.76 -12.34 -0.88
CA ARG A 283 -16.88 -13.23 -1.20
C ARG A 283 -17.82 -12.62 -2.23
N ALA A 284 -18.14 -11.32 -2.11
CA ALA A 284 -19.03 -10.63 -3.05
C ALA A 284 -18.47 -10.63 -4.48
N ALA A 285 -17.19 -10.28 -4.66
CA ALA A 285 -16.54 -10.30 -5.97
C ALA A 285 -16.35 -11.73 -6.50
N ARG A 286 -15.86 -12.63 -5.66
CA ARG A 286 -15.56 -14.03 -6.01
C ARG A 286 -16.82 -14.79 -6.44
N ALA A 287 -17.95 -14.57 -5.77
CA ALA A 287 -19.22 -15.22 -6.12
C ALA A 287 -19.63 -14.96 -7.57
N VAL A 288 -19.51 -13.71 -8.05
CA VAL A 288 -19.84 -13.33 -9.44
C VAL A 288 -18.97 -14.10 -10.44
N ILE A 289 -17.65 -14.16 -10.19
CA ILE A 289 -16.71 -14.86 -11.07
C ILE A 289 -16.95 -16.37 -11.08
N THR A 290 -17.20 -16.95 -9.90
CA THR A 290 -17.50 -18.38 -9.76
C THR A 290 -18.80 -18.76 -10.47
N GLU A 291 -19.88 -17.98 -10.31
CA GLU A 291 -21.17 -18.23 -10.97
C GLU A 291 -21.05 -18.12 -12.50
N ALA A 292 -20.20 -17.22 -13.00
CA ALA A 292 -19.92 -17.09 -14.42
C ALA A 292 -19.07 -18.25 -15.01
N GLY A 293 -18.56 -19.15 -14.17
CA GLY A 293 -17.77 -20.32 -14.56
C GLY A 293 -16.25 -20.09 -14.61
N TYR A 294 -15.76 -18.99 -14.04
CA TYR A 294 -14.33 -18.61 -14.09
C TYR A 294 -13.63 -18.67 -12.71
N GLY A 295 -14.25 -19.29 -11.70
CA GLY A 295 -13.77 -19.28 -10.32
C GLY A 295 -12.32 -19.77 -10.14
N GLU A 296 -11.90 -20.79 -10.89
CA GLU A 296 -10.52 -21.32 -10.85
C GLU A 296 -9.47 -20.34 -11.39
N PHE A 297 -9.90 -19.29 -12.10
CA PHE A 297 -9.04 -18.28 -12.72
C PHE A 297 -8.96 -16.97 -11.93
N PHE A 298 -9.66 -16.85 -10.79
CA PHE A 298 -9.49 -15.75 -9.84
C PHE A 298 -8.62 -16.19 -8.65
N ILE A 299 -7.30 -16.04 -8.83
CA ILE A 299 -6.26 -16.76 -8.09
C ILE A 299 -5.62 -15.98 -6.94
N HIS A 300 -6.10 -14.79 -6.62
CA HIS A 300 -5.60 -13.95 -5.53
C HIS A 300 -6.74 -13.36 -4.70
N ARG A 301 -6.38 -12.62 -3.64
CA ARG A 301 -7.29 -11.84 -2.81
C ARG A 301 -8.00 -10.76 -3.63
N THR A 302 -9.20 -10.36 -3.25
CA THR A 302 -9.91 -9.23 -3.90
C THR A 302 -9.25 -7.88 -3.66
N GLY A 303 -8.39 -7.73 -2.66
CA GLY A 303 -7.63 -6.49 -2.50
C GLY A 303 -6.79 -6.41 -1.23
N HIS A 304 -6.10 -5.28 -1.08
CA HIS A 304 -5.21 -4.96 0.03
C HIS A 304 -5.38 -3.51 0.48
N GLY A 305 -5.02 -3.25 1.72
CA GLY A 305 -4.92 -1.91 2.27
C GLY A 305 -3.87 -1.10 1.52
N ILE A 306 -4.09 0.21 1.48
CA ILE A 306 -3.18 1.18 0.89
C ILE A 306 -3.07 2.41 1.79
N GLY A 307 -1.89 3.01 1.84
CA GLY A 307 -1.60 4.13 2.71
C GLY A 307 -0.26 4.75 2.35
N VAL A 308 0.69 4.72 3.28
CA VAL A 308 2.07 5.15 3.01
C VAL A 308 2.89 4.08 2.28
N THR A 309 2.34 2.87 2.13
CA THR A 309 2.79 1.82 1.21
C THR A 309 1.67 1.45 0.25
N THR A 310 2.04 0.90 -0.90
CA THR A 310 1.08 0.33 -1.87
C THR A 310 0.29 -0.82 -1.25
N HIS A 311 0.98 -1.73 -0.53
CA HIS A 311 0.38 -2.85 0.17
C HIS A 311 0.54 -2.69 1.69
N GLU A 312 -0.58 -2.73 2.42
CA GLU A 312 -0.66 -2.79 3.88
C GLU A 312 -1.97 -3.49 4.28
N PRO A 313 -2.19 -3.88 5.56
CA PRO A 313 -3.50 -4.31 6.02
C PRO A 313 -4.54 -3.17 5.98
N PRO A 314 -5.86 -3.46 5.91
CA PRO A 314 -6.49 -4.79 5.91
C PRO A 314 -6.39 -5.52 4.57
N TYR A 315 -6.64 -6.83 4.53
CA TYR A 315 -6.69 -7.60 3.28
C TYR A 315 -8.12 -8.06 2.98
N MET A 316 -8.61 -7.82 1.77
CA MET A 316 -9.93 -8.29 1.33
C MET A 316 -9.76 -9.73 0.83
N ILE A 317 -9.78 -10.68 1.76
CA ILE A 317 -9.53 -12.10 1.51
C ILE A 317 -10.41 -12.97 2.40
N GLU A 318 -10.83 -14.14 1.90
CA GLU A 318 -11.48 -15.18 2.71
C GLU A 318 -10.69 -15.47 4.00
N GLY A 319 -11.37 -15.44 5.15
CA GLY A 319 -10.77 -15.68 6.47
C GLY A 319 -10.36 -14.41 7.23
N GLU A 320 -10.33 -13.24 6.60
CA GLU A 320 -10.16 -11.96 7.31
C GLU A 320 -11.50 -11.46 7.84
N GLU A 321 -11.78 -11.73 9.11
CA GLU A 321 -13.06 -11.43 9.76
C GLU A 321 -13.12 -10.04 10.39
N LEU A 322 -12.03 -9.27 10.37
CA LEU A 322 -12.01 -7.95 10.98
C LEU A 322 -13.03 -7.02 10.30
N PRO A 323 -13.80 -6.25 11.10
CA PRO A 323 -14.84 -5.37 10.57
C PRO A 323 -14.23 -4.15 9.90
N LEU A 324 -14.79 -3.77 8.77
CA LEU A 324 -14.54 -2.50 8.10
C LEU A 324 -15.03 -1.35 8.96
N VAL A 325 -14.19 -0.34 9.15
CA VAL A 325 -14.52 0.89 9.88
C VAL A 325 -14.21 2.12 9.03
N PRO A 326 -14.93 3.25 9.23
CA PRO A 326 -14.67 4.49 8.50
C PRO A 326 -13.20 4.89 8.53
N GLY A 327 -12.68 5.33 7.38
CA GLY A 327 -11.27 5.70 7.19
C GLY A 327 -10.36 4.55 6.73
N MET A 328 -10.82 3.29 6.72
CA MET A 328 -10.05 2.22 6.06
C MET A 328 -9.98 2.47 4.55
N CYS A 329 -8.79 2.31 3.95
CA CYS A 329 -8.55 2.46 2.51
C CYS A 329 -7.88 1.21 1.95
N PHE A 330 -8.40 0.66 0.85
CA PHE A 330 -7.93 -0.58 0.23
C PHE A 330 -8.34 -0.67 -1.25
N SER A 331 -7.65 -1.52 -2.01
CA SER A 331 -8.03 -1.89 -3.38
C SER A 331 -9.24 -2.81 -3.41
N VAL A 332 -10.03 -2.73 -4.49
CA VAL A 332 -11.00 -3.75 -4.90
C VAL A 332 -10.70 -4.07 -6.36
N GLU A 333 -9.98 -5.18 -6.57
CA GLU A 333 -9.24 -5.51 -7.79
C GLU A 333 -9.44 -6.97 -8.27
N PRO A 334 -10.67 -7.48 -8.37
CA PRO A 334 -10.87 -8.84 -8.88
C PRO A 334 -10.30 -8.97 -10.31
N GLY A 335 -9.84 -10.18 -10.64
CA GLY A 335 -9.31 -10.48 -11.95
C GLY A 335 -9.58 -11.92 -12.39
N ILE A 336 -9.60 -12.13 -13.71
CA ILE A 336 -9.67 -13.44 -14.35
C ILE A 336 -8.42 -13.60 -15.22
N TYR A 337 -7.67 -14.67 -14.99
CA TYR A 337 -6.41 -14.94 -15.68
C TYR A 337 -6.50 -16.27 -16.43
N LEU A 338 -6.61 -16.23 -17.76
CA LEU A 338 -6.72 -17.42 -18.61
C LEU A 338 -5.31 -17.80 -19.13
N PRO A 339 -4.69 -18.87 -18.59
CA PRO A 339 -3.28 -19.15 -18.84
C PRO A 339 -2.94 -19.28 -20.33
N GLY A 340 -1.89 -18.57 -20.76
CA GLY A 340 -1.42 -18.56 -22.14
C GLY A 340 -2.31 -17.80 -23.12
N ARG A 341 -3.35 -17.11 -22.65
CA ARG A 341 -4.33 -16.40 -23.49
C ARG A 341 -4.37 -14.90 -23.21
N PHE A 342 -5.01 -14.52 -22.11
CA PHE A 342 -5.14 -13.14 -21.64
C PHE A 342 -5.59 -13.11 -20.19
N GLY A 343 -5.50 -11.94 -19.57
CA GLY A 343 -6.14 -11.67 -18.29
C GLY A 343 -6.90 -10.36 -18.32
N VAL A 344 -7.79 -10.19 -17.35
CA VAL A 344 -8.51 -8.95 -17.11
C VAL A 344 -8.45 -8.65 -15.62
N ARG A 345 -8.09 -7.42 -15.28
CA ARG A 345 -8.21 -6.85 -13.93
C ARG A 345 -8.81 -5.45 -14.02
N ILE A 346 -9.70 -5.14 -13.09
CA ILE A 346 -10.28 -3.82 -12.90
C ILE A 346 -10.18 -3.51 -11.42
N GLU A 347 -9.60 -2.36 -11.10
CA GLU A 347 -9.26 -2.01 -9.72
C GLU A 347 -9.58 -0.55 -9.42
N ASP A 348 -10.17 -0.32 -8.25
CA ASP A 348 -10.23 1.01 -7.66
C ASP A 348 -9.77 0.94 -6.21
N ILE A 349 -9.11 1.99 -5.73
CA ILE A 349 -9.00 2.25 -4.30
C ILE A 349 -10.35 2.76 -3.78
N VAL A 350 -10.77 2.19 -2.65
CA VAL A 350 -12.00 2.52 -1.94
C VAL A 350 -11.66 2.91 -0.51
N THR A 351 -12.30 3.96 -0.01
CA THR A 351 -12.31 4.29 1.42
C THR A 351 -13.67 3.98 2.03
N VAL A 352 -13.69 3.46 3.25
CA VAL A 352 -14.91 3.25 4.03
C VAL A 352 -15.36 4.60 4.59
N THR A 353 -16.61 4.95 4.37
CA THR A 353 -17.30 6.11 4.96
C THR A 353 -18.37 5.65 5.94
N GLU A 354 -19.02 6.57 6.63
CA GLU A 354 -20.16 6.27 7.51
C GLU A 354 -21.34 5.60 6.77
N GLU A 355 -21.48 5.83 5.46
CA GLU A 355 -22.63 5.38 4.67
C GLU A 355 -22.31 4.19 3.74
N GLY A 356 -21.04 3.87 3.51
CA GLY A 356 -20.61 2.84 2.54
C GLY A 356 -19.21 3.08 2.00
N GLY A 357 -18.86 2.46 0.88
CA GLY A 357 -17.59 2.70 0.17
C GLY A 357 -17.61 3.95 -0.71
N TRP A 358 -16.55 4.76 -0.66
CA TRP A 358 -16.27 5.83 -1.61
C TRP A 358 -15.03 5.50 -2.45
N ARG A 359 -15.19 5.46 -3.78
CA ARG A 359 -14.09 5.22 -4.72
C ARG A 359 -13.22 6.46 -4.89
N LEU A 360 -11.91 6.28 -4.78
CA LEU A 360 -10.91 7.32 -5.01
C LEU A 360 -10.48 7.37 -6.48
N ASN A 361 -10.69 6.29 -7.23
CA ASN A 361 -10.56 6.24 -8.69
C ASN A 361 -11.93 6.37 -9.37
N THR A 362 -11.96 7.15 -10.44
CA THR A 362 -13.18 7.63 -11.12
C THR A 362 -13.15 7.40 -12.63
N THR A 363 -12.01 6.97 -13.18
CA THR A 363 -11.90 6.55 -14.58
C THR A 363 -12.87 5.43 -14.91
N SER A 364 -13.34 5.41 -16.16
CA SER A 364 -14.30 4.41 -16.63
C SER A 364 -13.78 2.99 -16.39
N ARG A 365 -14.68 2.10 -15.99
CA ARG A 365 -14.44 0.65 -15.84
C ARG A 365 -14.84 -0.12 -17.10
N GLU A 366 -15.35 0.57 -18.12
CA GLU A 366 -15.61 0.00 -19.43
C GLU A 366 -14.29 -0.30 -20.15
N MET A 367 -14.29 -1.34 -20.98
CA MET A 367 -13.13 -1.70 -21.79
C MET A 367 -12.87 -0.59 -22.81
N ALA A 368 -11.74 0.10 -22.67
CA ALA A 368 -11.31 1.08 -23.65
C ALA A 368 -10.74 0.38 -24.89
N ILE A 369 -11.06 0.92 -26.06
CA ILE A 369 -10.46 0.50 -27.34
C ILE A 369 -9.31 1.47 -27.67
N VAL A 370 -8.13 0.93 -27.94
CA VAL A 370 -6.90 1.67 -28.29
C VAL A 370 -6.32 1.16 -29.62
N ASP A 371 -5.39 1.92 -30.21
CA ASP A 371 -4.85 1.69 -31.57
C ASP A 371 -3.57 0.85 -31.65
#